data_AF-D8J3L7-F1
#
_entry.id   AF-D8J3L7-F1
#
_cell.length_a   1.000
_cell.length_b   1.000
_cell.length_c   1.000
_cell.angle_alpha   90.00
_cell.angle_beta   90.00
_cell.angle_gamma   90.00
#
_symmetry.space_group_name_H-M   'P 1'
#
loop_
_entity.id
_entity.type
_entity.pdbx_description
1 polymer ?
#
loop_
_entity_poly.entity_id
_entity_poly.type
_entity_poly.pdbx_seq_one_letter_code
_entity_poly.pdbx_strand_id
1 'polypeptide(L)'
;MNDSWGKRLTPSIIRSIIKKHAQRREWYQEGGDATQNVTPHYFRHFFTTHLRNATGERGIVKYLRGDVADDIIDTYTHNWGNNVRETYERSIYRLL
;
A
#
# COMPACT_ATOMS: atom_id res chain seq x y z
N MET A 1 16.44 3.04 -22.98
CA MET A 1 15.35 2.38 -22.21
C MET A 1 14.61 1.44 -23.15
N ASN A 2 15.12 0.24 -23.43
CA ASN A 2 14.47 -0.65 -24.42
C ASN A 2 14.56 -2.16 -24.12
N ASP A 3 15.30 -2.58 -23.10
CA ASP A 3 15.64 -4.01 -22.92
C ASP A 3 14.77 -4.74 -21.89
N SER A 4 13.86 -4.02 -21.23
CA SER A 4 12.96 -4.54 -20.17
C SER A 4 11.48 -4.45 -20.50
N TRP A 5 11.13 -3.94 -21.68
CA TRP A 5 9.75 -3.90 -22.15
C TRP A 5 9.18 -5.33 -22.30
N GLY A 6 7.96 -5.54 -21.79
CA GLY A 6 7.30 -6.86 -21.80
C GLY A 6 7.83 -7.87 -20.76
N LYS A 7 8.87 -7.53 -19.99
CA LYS A 7 9.39 -8.40 -18.91
C LYS A 7 8.72 -8.10 -17.57
N ARG A 8 8.79 -9.04 -16.63
CA ARG A 8 8.30 -8.88 -15.25
C ARG A 8 8.94 -7.65 -14.61
N LEU A 9 8.12 -6.79 -14.01
CA LEU A 9 8.59 -5.64 -13.23
C LEU A 9 9.38 -6.11 -12.01
N THR A 10 10.54 -5.49 -11.79
CA THR A 10 11.36 -5.73 -10.59
C THR A 10 11.16 -4.62 -9.57
N PRO A 11 11.45 -4.86 -8.28
CA PRO A 11 11.41 -3.81 -7.25
C PRO A 11 12.26 -2.57 -7.61
N SER A 12 13.38 -2.76 -8.32
CA SER A 12 14.24 -1.66 -8.75
C SER A 12 13.56 -0.78 -9.81
N ILE A 13 12.86 -1.39 -10.77
CA ILE A 13 12.08 -0.66 -11.78
C ILE A 13 10.98 0.17 -11.10
N ILE A 14 10.24 -0.43 -10.15
CA ILE A 14 9.19 0.27 -9.40
C ILE A 14 9.76 1.45 -8.60
N ARG A 15 10.89 1.27 -7.91
CA ARG A 15 11.58 2.37 -7.21
C ARG A 15 11.96 3.50 -8.15
N SER A 16 12.51 3.17 -9.32
CA SER A 16 12.92 4.17 -10.32
C SER A 16 11.72 4.97 -10.86
N ILE A 17 10.61 4.28 -11.18
CA ILE A 17 9.37 4.93 -11.63
C ILE A 17 8.84 5.87 -10.55
N ILE A 18 8.71 5.40 -9.31
CA ILE A 18 8.20 6.23 -8.20
C ILE A 18 9.12 7.43 -7.96
N LYS A 19 10.44 7.25 -7.88
CA LYS A 19 11.41 8.35 -7.70
C LYS A 19 11.25 9.40 -8.82
N LYS A 20 11.16 8.97 -10.08
CA LYS A 20 10.97 9.87 -11.24
C LYS A 20 9.70 10.73 -11.10
N HIS A 21 8.59 10.16 -10.61
CA HIS A 21 7.35 10.91 -10.42
C HIS A 21 7.41 11.82 -9.19
N ALA A 22 7.99 11.34 -8.08
CA ALA A 22 8.14 12.10 -6.85
C ALA A 22 9.04 13.33 -7.04
N GLN A 23 10.17 13.20 -7.76
CA GLN A 23 11.06 14.32 -8.06
C GLN A 23 10.36 15.43 -8.87
N ARG A 24 9.52 15.08 -9.86
CA ARG A 24 8.75 16.08 -10.63
C ARG A 24 7.74 16.87 -9.79
N ARG A 25 7.42 16.38 -8.59
CA ARG A 25 6.49 16.98 -7.64
C ARG A 25 7.22 17.56 -6.42
N GLU A 26 8.56 17.53 -6.42
CA GLU A 26 9.39 17.93 -5.27
C GLU A 26 9.11 17.10 -4.00
N TRP A 27 8.64 15.86 -4.16
CA TRP A 27 8.36 14.91 -3.08
C TRP A 27 9.49 13.90 -2.85
N TYR A 28 10.67 14.20 -3.38
CA TYR A 28 11.85 13.39 -3.22
C TYR A 28 13.10 14.27 -3.18
N GLN A 29 13.85 14.16 -2.08
CA GLN A 29 15.16 14.78 -1.89
C GLN A 29 16.25 13.72 -1.75
N GLU A 30 17.43 13.99 -2.29
CA GLU A 30 18.60 13.12 -2.08
C GLU A 30 19.05 13.16 -0.62
N GLY A 31 19.43 12.00 -0.08
CA GLY A 31 19.75 11.85 1.35
C GLY A 31 18.55 11.82 2.29
N GLY A 32 17.34 12.13 1.80
CA GLY A 32 16.12 12.05 2.60
C GLY A 32 15.71 10.62 2.93
N ASP A 33 15.14 10.44 4.11
CA ASP A 33 14.68 9.13 4.59
C ASP A 33 13.27 8.77 4.08
N ALA A 34 12.74 7.64 4.56
CA ALA A 34 11.41 7.15 4.18
C ALA A 34 10.24 8.01 4.70
N THR A 35 10.48 8.89 5.67
CA THR A 35 9.47 9.83 6.19
C THR A 35 9.41 11.11 5.36
N GLN A 36 10.53 11.48 4.73
CA GLN A 36 10.65 12.68 3.92
C GLN A 36 10.35 12.44 2.44
N ASN A 37 10.58 11.22 1.96
CA ASN A 37 10.47 10.89 0.54
C ASN A 37 9.27 10.00 0.23
N VAL A 38 8.58 10.31 -0.88
CA VAL A 38 7.61 9.39 -1.47
C VAL A 38 8.36 8.23 -2.14
N THR A 39 8.23 7.04 -1.57
CA THR A 39 8.87 5.78 -1.98
C THR A 39 7.81 4.67 -2.13
N PRO A 40 8.14 3.46 -2.63
CA PRO A 40 7.18 2.34 -2.57
C PRO A 40 6.66 2.08 -1.14
N HIS A 41 7.51 2.25 -0.12
CA HIS A 41 7.12 2.07 1.28
C HIS A 41 6.10 3.11 1.75
N TYR A 42 6.18 4.35 1.23
CA TYR A 42 5.21 5.40 1.52
C TYR A 42 3.78 4.95 1.18
N PHE A 43 3.56 4.35 0.01
CA PHE A 43 2.22 3.89 -0.39
C PHE A 43 1.67 2.78 0.52
N ARG A 44 2.53 1.85 0.95
CA ARG A 44 2.14 0.83 1.95
C ARG A 44 1.77 1.46 3.29
N HIS A 45 2.53 2.47 3.72
CA HIS A 45 2.24 3.20 4.96
C HIS A 45 0.94 4.00 4.84
N PHE A 46 0.77 4.78 3.77
CA PHE A 46 -0.45 5.52 3.46
C PHE A 46 -1.69 4.61 3.48
N PHE A 47 -1.63 3.47 2.78
CA PHE A 47 -2.70 2.48 2.78
C PHE A 47 -3.05 2.00 4.20
N THR A 48 -2.04 1.59 4.96
CA THR A 48 -2.23 1.07 6.32
C THR A 48 -2.82 2.11 7.24
N THR A 49 -2.27 3.34 7.22
CA THR A 49 -2.69 4.44 8.10
C THR A 49 -4.10 4.92 7.75
N HIS A 50 -4.39 5.14 6.47
CA HIS A 50 -5.69 5.60 6.04
C HIS A 50 -6.78 4.56 6.36
N LEU A 51 -6.57 3.30 5.97
CA LEU A 51 -7.57 2.27 6.15
C LEU A 51 -7.81 1.99 7.64
N ARG A 52 -6.75 1.93 8.45
CA ARG A 52 -6.88 1.76 9.90
C ARG A 52 -7.67 2.88 10.55
N ASN A 53 -7.44 4.13 10.15
CA ASN A 53 -8.17 5.27 10.70
C ASN A 53 -9.65 5.26 10.30
N ALA A 54 -9.96 4.82 9.07
CA ALA A 54 -11.32 4.77 8.57
C ALA A 54 -12.13 3.57 9.12
N THR A 55 -11.49 2.44 9.41
CA THR A 55 -12.19 1.23 9.89
C THR A 55 -12.16 1.06 11.41
N GLY A 56 -11.16 1.60 12.10
CA GLY A 56 -10.90 1.31 13.51
C GLY A 56 -10.42 -0.12 13.80
N GLU A 57 -10.42 -1.01 12.80
CA GLU A 57 -10.09 -2.42 12.93
C GLU A 57 -8.67 -2.71 12.46
N ARG A 58 -7.78 -3.11 13.38
CA ARG A 58 -6.41 -3.50 13.03
C ARG A 58 -6.36 -4.85 12.27
N GLY A 59 -7.33 -5.73 12.51
CA GLY A 59 -7.39 -7.07 11.94
C GLY A 59 -7.52 -7.07 10.42
N ILE A 60 -8.55 -6.38 9.90
CA ILE A 60 -8.81 -6.26 8.47
C ILE A 60 -7.62 -5.66 7.70
N VAL A 61 -6.91 -4.69 8.28
CA VAL A 61 -5.75 -4.05 7.64
C VAL A 61 -4.58 -5.03 7.51
N LYS A 62 -4.29 -5.82 8.55
CA LYS A 62 -3.26 -6.87 8.48
C LYS A 62 -3.62 -7.94 7.45
N TYR A 63 -4.88 -8.34 7.42
CA TYR A 63 -5.39 -9.33 6.49
C TYR A 63 -5.25 -8.89 5.03
N LEU A 64 -5.74 -7.70 4.68
CA LEU A 64 -5.61 -7.12 3.33
C LEU A 64 -4.15 -6.91 2.90
N ARG A 65 -3.26 -6.71 3.87
CA ARG A 65 -1.82 -6.52 3.65
C ARG A 65 -1.06 -7.84 3.47
N GLY A 66 -1.70 -8.97 3.78
CA GLY A 66 -1.09 -10.30 3.75
C GLY A 66 -0.07 -10.53 4.87
N ASP A 67 -0.25 -9.88 6.02
CA ASP A 67 0.63 -10.15 7.16
C ASP A 67 0.34 -11.52 7.78
N VAL A 68 1.38 -12.20 8.25
CA VAL A 68 1.23 -13.36 9.11
C VAL A 68 0.51 -12.94 10.39
N ALA A 69 -0.62 -13.58 10.67
CA ALA A 69 -1.41 -13.32 11.86
C ALA A 69 -2.19 -14.58 12.27
N ASP A 70 -1.54 -15.41 13.08
CA ASP A 70 -2.10 -16.67 13.60
C ASP A 70 -3.42 -16.48 14.37
N ASP A 71 -3.70 -15.25 14.84
CA ASP A 71 -4.88 -14.85 15.61
C ASP A 71 -6.02 -14.23 14.77
N ILE A 72 -5.77 -13.91 13.50
CA ILE A 72 -6.70 -13.11 12.66
C ILE A 72 -7.29 -13.94 11.51
N ILE A 73 -6.58 -14.99 11.07
CA ILE A 73 -6.99 -15.82 9.92
C ILE A 73 -8.38 -16.42 10.15
N ASP A 74 -8.68 -16.99 11.32
CA ASP A 74 -9.98 -17.66 11.56
C ASP A 74 -11.20 -16.72 11.45
N THR A 75 -11.05 -15.44 11.84
CA THR A 75 -12.14 -14.44 11.83
C THR A 75 -12.49 -13.95 10.42
N TYR A 76 -11.50 -13.82 9.54
CA TYR A 76 -11.67 -13.23 8.21
C TYR A 76 -11.71 -14.24 7.06
N THR A 77 -11.19 -15.46 7.26
CA THR A 77 -11.24 -16.51 6.21
C THR A 77 -12.68 -16.94 5.89
N HIS A 78 -13.57 -16.90 6.87
CA HIS A 78 -15.00 -17.22 6.68
C HIS A 78 -15.86 -16.03 6.22
N ASN A 79 -15.31 -14.80 6.20
CA ASN A 79 -16.08 -13.55 6.11
C ASN A 79 -15.62 -12.59 5.00
N TRP A 80 -14.97 -13.09 3.94
CA TRP A 80 -14.46 -12.26 2.84
C TRP A 80 -15.53 -11.34 2.22
N GLY A 81 -16.69 -11.88 1.87
CA GLY A 81 -17.77 -11.14 1.20
C GLY A 81 -18.39 -10.05 2.07
N ASN A 82 -18.88 -10.42 3.25
CA ASN A 82 -19.71 -9.52 4.06
C ASN A 82 -18.89 -8.54 4.89
N ASN A 83 -17.72 -8.94 5.42
CA ASN A 83 -16.98 -8.09 6.35
C ASN A 83 -15.74 -7.45 5.72
N VAL A 84 -14.97 -8.18 4.90
CA VAL A 84 -13.72 -7.64 4.33
C VAL A 84 -13.99 -6.71 3.16
N ARG A 85 -14.71 -7.21 2.14
CA ARG A 85 -14.95 -6.45 0.90
C ARG A 85 -15.74 -5.18 1.17
N GLU A 86 -16.87 -5.29 1.86
CA GLU A 86 -17.71 -4.12 2.13
C GLU A 86 -16.99 -3.04 2.93
N THR A 87 -16.26 -3.45 3.97
CA THR A 87 -15.47 -2.52 4.79
C THR A 87 -14.37 -1.86 3.97
N TYR A 88 -13.67 -2.62 3.11
CA TYR A 88 -12.70 -2.05 2.18
C TYR A 88 -13.34 -1.04 1.22
N GLU A 89 -14.43 -1.39 0.54
CA GLU A 89 -15.07 -0.52 -0.45
C GLU A 89 -15.66 0.76 0.18
N ARG A 90 -16.17 0.68 1.43
CA ARG A 90 -16.64 1.85 2.19
C ARG A 90 -15.51 2.75 2.68
N SER A 91 -14.36 2.18 3.02
CA SER A 91 -13.28 2.90 3.74
C SER A 91 -12.03 3.19 2.92
N ILE A 92 -11.93 2.68 1.68
CA ILE A 92 -10.79 2.96 0.81
C ILE A 92 -10.75 4.44 0.43
N TYR A 93 -9.55 5.01 0.40
CA TYR A 93 -9.33 6.38 -0.02
C TYR A 93 -9.87 6.61 -1.44
N ARG A 94 -10.67 7.66 -1.61
CA ARG A 94 -11.21 8.10 -2.91
C ARG A 94 -10.65 9.47 -3.26
N LEU A 95 -10.24 9.64 -4.50
CA LEU A 95 -9.91 10.96 -5.05
C LEU A 95 -11.23 11.71 -5.26
N LEU A 96 -11.21 13.02 -4.96
CA LEU A 96 -12.34 13.94 -5.16
C LEU A 96 -12.65 14.12 -6.65
#